data_AF-A0A7C1AAI0-F1
#
_entry.id   AF-A0A7C1AAI0-F1
#
_cell.length_a   1.000
_cell.length_b   1.000
_cell.length_c   1.000
_cell.angle_alpha   90.00
_cell.angle_beta   90.00
_cell.angle_gamma   90.00
#
_symmetry.space_group_name_H-M   'P 1'
#
loop_
_entity.id
_entity.type
_entity.pdbx_description
1 polymer ?
#
loop_
_entity_poly.entity_id
_entity_poly.type
_entity_poly.pdbx_seq_one_letter_code
_entity_poly.pdbx_strand_id
1 'polypeptide(L)'
;MLEAIILGILQGLTEFIPVSSSAHLILLPWFFGWQGVVNTLGFDVALHLGTLIALVVYFRKDWVELLRTARRKDGMIWHILIA
;
A
#
# COMPACT_ATOMS: atom_id res chain seq x y z
N MET A 1 -11.14 3.57 19.22
CA MET A 1 -10.65 2.23 18.77
C MET A 1 -11.50 1.67 17.65
N LEU A 2 -12.84 1.79 17.76
CA LEU A 2 -13.74 1.37 16.68
C LEU A 2 -13.47 2.13 15.37
N GLU A 3 -13.20 3.43 15.46
CA GLU A 3 -12.86 4.31 14.33
C GLU A 3 -11.62 3.79 13.59
N ALA A 4 -10.58 3.40 14.34
CA ALA A 4 -9.35 2.87 13.78
C ALA A 4 -9.56 1.53 13.06
N ILE A 5 -10.43 0.66 13.59
CA ILE A 5 -10.81 -0.60 12.93
C ILE A 5 -11.58 -0.31 11.63
N ILE A 6 -12.53 0.62 11.66
CA ILE A 6 -13.32 1.02 10.48
C ILE A 6 -12.40 1.57 9.39
N LEU A 7 -11.51 2.52 9.72
CA LEU A 7 -10.58 3.09 8.75
C LEU A 7 -9.55 2.07 8.25
N GLY A 8 -9.12 1.14 9.10
CA GLY A 8 -8.26 0.04 8.69
C GLY A 8 -8.91 -0.90 7.66
N ILE A 9 -10.17 -1.28 7.90
CA ILE A 9 -10.95 -2.06 6.93
C ILE A 9 -11.15 -1.26 5.63
N LEU A 10 -11.54 0.01 5.76
CA LEU A 10 -11.76 0.90 4.61
C LEU A 10 -10.50 1.04 3.76
N GLN A 11 -9.34 1.31 4.37
CA GLN A 11 -8.06 1.38 3.66
C GLN A 11 -7.75 0.04 2.97
N GLY A 12 -7.85 -1.08 3.69
CA GLY A 12 -7.55 -2.39 3.13
C GLY A 12 -8.43 -2.75 1.92
N LEU A 13 -9.68 -2.30 1.91
CA LEU A 13 -10.59 -2.51 0.78
C LEU A 13 -10.35 -1.52 -0.37
N THR A 14 -10.10 -0.25 -0.06
CA THR A 14 -10.03 0.82 -1.08
C THR A 14 -8.65 1.01 -1.70
N GLU A 15 -7.57 0.59 -1.04
CA GLU A 15 -6.21 0.76 -1.55
C GLU A 15 -5.97 0.02 -2.87
N PHE A 16 -6.62 -1.13 -3.06
CA PHE A 16 -6.46 -1.97 -4.24
C PHE A 16 -7.48 -1.68 -5.35
N ILE A 17 -8.42 -0.76 -5.08
CA ILE A 17 -9.48 -0.36 -6.02
C ILE A 17 -9.19 1.08 -6.45
N PRO A 18 -9.31 1.46 -7.74
CA PRO A 18 -9.00 2.80 -8.22
C PRO A 18 -10.10 3.82 -7.86
N VAL A 19 -10.34 4.02 -6.56
CA VAL A 19 -11.37 4.90 -5.99
C VAL A 19 -10.80 6.00 -5.09
N SER A 20 -9.46 6.14 -5.03
CA SER A 20 -8.74 7.05 -4.13
C SER A 20 -8.98 6.75 -2.65
N SER A 21 -8.12 5.91 -2.06
CA SER A 21 -8.16 5.54 -0.64
C SER A 21 -7.97 6.76 0.28
N SER A 22 -7.05 7.68 -0.06
CA SER A 22 -6.83 8.91 0.69
C SER A 22 -8.07 9.80 0.80
N ALA A 23 -8.91 9.86 -0.25
CA ALA A 23 -10.15 10.63 -0.20
C ALA A 23 -11.11 10.04 0.84
N HIS A 24 -11.21 8.72 0.93
CA HIS A 24 -12.07 8.05 1.90
C HIS A 24 -11.57 8.21 3.34
N LEU A 25 -10.25 8.18 3.55
CA LEU A 25 -9.63 8.43 4.86
C LEU A 25 -9.80 9.87 5.35
N ILE A 26 -9.96 10.85 4.47
CA ILE A 26 -10.21 12.25 4.85
C ILE A 26 -11.72 12.49 5.04
N LEU A 27 -12.54 12.04 4.08
CA LEU A 27 -13.96 12.34 4.05
C LEU A 27 -14.74 11.66 5.18
N LEU A 28 -14.38 10.43 5.54
CA LEU A 28 -15.14 9.67 6.54
C LEU A 28 -14.96 10.26 7.96
N PRO A 29 -13.73 10.52 8.46
CA PRO A 29 -13.54 11.25 9.71
C PRO A 29 -14.16 12.64 9.70
N TRP A 30 -14.07 13.37 8.58
CA TRP A 30 -14.68 14.69 8.44
C TRP A 30 -16.21 14.63 8.58
N PHE A 31 -16.86 13.67 7.89
CA PHE A 31 -18.31 13.50 7.89
C PHE A 31 -18.85 13.13 9.28
N PHE A 32 -18.16 12.25 10.00
CA PHE A 32 -18.57 11.84 11.36
C PHE A 32 -18.00 12.72 12.47
N GLY A 33 -17.24 13.76 12.14
CA GLY A 33 -16.61 14.66 13.11
C GLY A 33 -15.59 13.95 14.01
N TRP A 34 -14.95 12.89 13.54
CA TRP A 34 -13.95 12.15 14.30
C TRP A 34 -12.71 13.00 14.55
N GLN A 35 -12.28 13.03 15.80
CA GLN A 35 -11.12 13.80 16.26
C GLN A 35 -10.04 12.88 16.84
N GLY A 36 -8.84 13.43 17.02
CA GLY A 36 -7.72 12.71 17.61
C GLY A 36 -6.89 11.92 16.59
N VAL A 37 -6.25 10.85 17.04
CA VAL A 37 -5.18 10.15 16.29
C VAL A 37 -5.65 9.67 14.92
N VAL A 38 -6.91 9.25 14.77
CA VAL A 38 -7.48 8.75 13.50
C VAL A 38 -7.61 9.81 12.40
N ASN A 39 -7.52 11.10 12.74
CA ASN A 39 -7.57 12.22 11.80
C ASN A 39 -6.19 12.90 11.70
N THR A 40 -5.12 12.11 11.77
CA THR A 40 -3.75 12.61 11.67
C THR A 40 -3.03 11.96 10.50
N LEU A 41 -2.13 12.72 9.87
CA LEU A 41 -1.27 12.21 8.80
C LEU A 41 -0.49 10.96 9.23
N GLY A 42 -0.06 10.90 10.50
CA GLY A 42 0.67 9.74 11.02
C GLY A 42 -0.16 8.46 11.01
N PHE A 43 -1.47 8.56 11.27
CA PHE A 43 -2.38 7.42 11.19
C PHE A 43 -2.61 6.99 9.74
N ASP A 44 -2.80 7.94 8.82
CA ASP A 44 -2.93 7.63 7.39
C ASP A 44 -1.69 6.91 6.86
N VAL A 45 -0.49 7.39 7.21
CA VAL A 45 0.77 6.74 6.84
C VAL A 45 0.85 5.33 7.44
N ALA A 46 0.45 5.13 8.70
CA ALA A 46 0.43 3.81 9.31
C ALA A 46 -0.51 2.83 8.58
N LEU A 47 -1.67 3.31 8.12
CA LEU A 47 -2.61 2.51 7.32
C LEU A 47 -2.01 2.11 5.96
N HIS A 48 -1.36 3.03 5.26
CA HIS A 48 -0.65 2.75 4.00
C HIS A 48 0.53 1.78 4.19
N LEU A 49 1.25 1.90 5.31
CA LEU A 49 2.28 0.93 5.66
C LEU A 49 1.69 -0.47 5.89
N GLY A 50 0.50 -0.54 6.51
CA GLY A 50 -0.23 -1.80 6.66
C GLY A 50 -0.56 -2.47 5.33
N THR A 51 -1.07 -1.73 4.35
CA THR A 51 -1.38 -2.27 3.02
C THR A 51 -0.13 -2.62 2.23
N LEU A 52 0.94 -1.83 2.34
CA LEU A 52 2.24 -2.14 1.77
C LEU A 52 2.80 -3.46 2.33
N ILE A 53 2.77 -3.65 3.65
CA ILE A 53 3.22 -4.89 4.29
C ILE A 53 2.37 -6.07 3.80
N ALA A 54 1.05 -5.90 3.70
CA ALA A 54 0.17 -6.95 3.17
C ALA A 54 0.57 -7.37 1.74
N LEU A 55 0.88 -6.41 0.86
CA LEU A 55 1.37 -6.69 -0.49
C LEU A 55 2.72 -7.40 -0.50
N VAL A 56 3.68 -6.94 0.31
CA VAL A 56 5.01 -7.57 0.42
C VAL A 56 4.90 -9.02 0.87
N VAL A 57 4.05 -9.30 1.86
CA VAL A 57 3.84 -10.65 2.39
C VAL A 57 3.08 -11.53 1.40
N TYR A 58 2.05 -10.99 0.73
CA TYR A 58 1.26 -11.71 -0.26
C TYR A 58 2.12 -12.12 -1.46
N PHE A 59 2.83 -11.17 -2.06
CA PHE A 59 3.71 -11.36 -3.23
C PHE A 59 5.14 -11.80 -2.87
N ARG A 60 5.38 -12.32 -1.65
CA ARG A 60 6.73 -12.67 -1.16
C ARG A 60 7.51 -13.61 -2.10
N LYS A 61 6.82 -14.51 -2.80
CA LYS A 61 7.45 -15.45 -3.75
C LYS A 61 7.86 -14.74 -5.03
N ASP A 62 6.98 -13.90 -5.56
CA ASP A 62 7.22 -13.10 -6.76
C ASP A 62 8.38 -12.12 -6.55
N TRP A 63 8.46 -11.49 -5.37
CA TRP A 63 9.59 -10.65 -4.98
C TRP A 63 10.92 -11.43 -5.00
N VAL A 64 10.94 -12.63 -4.41
CA VAL A 64 12.14 -13.48 -4.40
C VAL A 64 12.52 -13.93 -5.81
N GLU A 65 11.55 -14.27 -6.64
CA GLU A 65 11.79 -14.67 -8.04
C GLU A 65 12.31 -13.51 -8.89
N LEU A 66 11.74 -12.31 -8.72
CA LEU A 66 12.18 -11.09 -9.39
C LEU A 66 13.62 -10.75 -9.01
N LEU A 67 13.97 -10.83 -7.72
CA LEU A 67 15.34 -10.61 -7.24
C LEU A 67 16.33 -11.66 -7.75
N ARG A 68 15.93 -12.93 -7.79
CA ARG A 68 16.77 -14.03 -8.35
C ARG A 68 17.01 -13.85 -9.84
N THR A 69 15.98 -13.44 -10.57
CA THR A 69 16.06 -13.23 -12.03
C THR A 69 16.88 -11.99 -12.37
N ALA A 70 16.71 -10.90 -11.60
CA ALA A 70 17.55 -9.71 -11.73
C ALA A 70 19.04 -10.05 -11.56
N ARG A 71 19.39 -10.87 -10.56
CA ARG A 71 20.77 -11.32 -10.31
C ARG A 71 21.35 -12.24 -11.40
N ARG A 72 20.51 -12.85 -12.24
CA ARG A 72 20.96 -13.71 -13.36
C ARG A 72 21.20 -12.94 -14.66
N LYS A 73 20.76 -11.68 -14.77
CA LYS A 73 20.72 -10.93 -16.04
C LYS A 73 21.95 -10.04 -16.32
N ASP A 74 23.13 -10.36 -15.78
CA ASP A 74 24.37 -9.62 -16.11
C ASP A 74 24.86 -9.80 -17.57
N GLY A 75 24.26 -10.74 -18.35
CA GLY A 75 24.59 -10.93 -19.78
C GLY A 75 23.56 -10.41 -20.79
N MET A 76 22.33 -10.07 -20.37
CA MET A 76 21.21 -9.86 -21.30
C MET A 76 20.84 -8.39 -21.52
N ILE A 77 21.24 -7.48 -20.62
CA ILE A 77 20.96 -6.05 -20.73
C ILE A 77 21.67 -5.43 -21.95
N TRP A 78 22.84 -5.95 -22.32
CA TRP A 78 23.60 -5.53 -23.51
C TRP A 78 22.83 -5.69 -24.83
N HIS A 79 21.91 -6.67 -24.93
CA HIS A 79 21.19 -6.94 -26.18
C HIS A 79 19.95 -6.05 -26.36
N ILE A 80 19.39 -5.50 -25.28
CA ILE A 80 18.21 -4.60 -25.34
C ILE A 80 18.64 -3.15 -25.57
N LEU A 81 19.90 -2.80 -25.26
CA LEU A 81 20.44 -1.46 -25.47
C LEU A 81 21.13 -1.28 -26.84
N ILE A 82 21.41 -2.38 -27.57
CA ILE A 82 22.11 -2.36 -28.87
C ILE A 82 21.19 -2.77 -30.05
N ALA A 83 19.96 -3.25 -29.77
CA ALA A 83 18.92 -3.50 -30.77
C ALA A 83 17.92 -2.35 -30.83
#